data_AF-A0A6G1KPY1-F1
#
_entry.id   AF-A0A6G1KPY1-F1
#
_cell.length_a   1.000
_cell.length_b   1.000
_cell.length_c   1.000
_cell.angle_alpha   90.00
_cell.angle_beta   90.00
_cell.angle_gamma   90.00
#
_symmetry.space_group_name_H-M   'P 1'
#
loop_
_entity.id
_entity.type
_entity.pdbx_description
1 polymer ?
#
loop_
_entity_poly.entity_id
_entity_poly.type
_entity_poly.pdbx_seq_one_letter_code
_entity_poly.pdbx_strand_id
1 'polypeptide(L)'
;MHGLTIGDLCQRIATFLEDAKSNDPSLHRLVSKEMLDHQIISEAMLDHQLMTELKAAKKYIKNAEEREKELRAENERLTEELTAAKTADGNEPDDFKQLKMELAIKDKHVEFLRGLLDASEDRASKFNRKLVDALSKQAKEDVKAAQIEALELKVAQQRAKISELVDSSEIATEVIDMYRDNHMVEMKHKDMEMMELEKQTKAALDYAARIESESEAFEATYNDLIQRIEHEHGDVAAALNKAAERFRITEKEQCAAVSEINILKRFLTQSHSALRFYQQIFQQLFNNSQNKVVWLPDTLRMLQNSAKEECAAFKEVHKAFDAEGLDRCVVRDELENLAITADGMHATMEQMYVDVSKFLMDLRKSPDLLLSMKRKFRMIA
;
A
#
# COMPACT_ATOMS: atom_id res chain seq x y z
N MET A 1 54.38 -0.90 -10.93
CA MET A 1 55.37 -1.22 -9.89
C MET A 1 55.99 -2.58 -10.18
N HIS A 2 57.19 -2.61 -10.78
CA HIS A 2 58.16 -3.70 -10.60
C HIS A 2 59.50 -3.04 -10.33
N GLY A 3 59.68 -2.62 -9.08
CA GLY A 3 60.96 -2.12 -8.58
C GLY A 3 61.73 -3.31 -8.03
N LEU A 4 62.87 -3.60 -8.64
CA LEU A 4 63.88 -4.53 -8.14
C LEU A 4 64.15 -4.23 -6.66
N THR A 5 64.05 -5.25 -5.83
CA THR A 5 64.23 -5.10 -4.38
C THR A 5 65.69 -5.34 -4.02
N ILE A 6 66.12 -4.80 -2.88
CA ILE A 6 67.48 -4.99 -2.33
C ILE A 6 67.84 -6.49 -2.17
N GLY A 7 66.83 -7.37 -2.07
CA GLY A 7 67.02 -8.83 -2.11
C GLY A 7 67.61 -9.34 -3.44
N ASP A 8 67.22 -8.77 -4.57
CA ASP A 8 67.68 -9.17 -5.91
C ASP A 8 69.16 -8.79 -6.14
N LEU A 9 69.66 -7.78 -5.42
CA LEU A 9 71.07 -7.35 -5.51
C LEU A 9 71.98 -8.23 -4.63
N CYS A 10 71.50 -8.66 -3.46
CA CYS A 10 72.25 -9.57 -2.58
C CYS A 10 72.44 -10.95 -3.22
N GLN A 11 71.49 -11.42 -4.03
CA GLN A 11 71.57 -12.71 -4.71
C GLN A 11 72.54 -12.70 -5.92
N ARG A 12 72.81 -11.53 -6.50
CA ARG A 12 73.81 -11.31 -7.57
C ARG A 12 75.26 -11.20 -7.06
N ILE A 13 75.46 -10.71 -5.84
CA ILE A 13 76.80 -10.65 -5.22
C ILE A 13 77.21 -12.03 -4.67
N ALA A 14 76.25 -12.84 -4.21
CA ALA A 14 76.49 -14.22 -3.81
C ALA A 14 76.95 -15.11 -5.00
N THR A 15 76.34 -14.92 -6.18
CA THR A 15 76.71 -15.67 -7.40
C THR A 15 78.05 -15.23 -8.00
N PHE A 16 78.45 -13.96 -7.85
CA PHE A 16 79.77 -13.48 -8.32
C PHE A 16 80.94 -13.92 -7.42
N LEU A 17 80.67 -14.22 -6.13
CA LEU A 17 81.68 -14.73 -5.19
C LEU A 17 81.80 -16.27 -5.21
N GLU A 18 80.82 -16.99 -5.75
CA GLU A 18 80.91 -18.42 -6.06
C GLU A 18 81.65 -18.68 -7.38
N ASP A 19 81.59 -17.77 -8.36
CA ASP A 19 82.35 -17.85 -9.62
C ASP A 19 83.85 -17.48 -9.49
N ALA A 20 84.27 -16.90 -8.38
CA ALA A 20 85.68 -16.56 -8.10
C ALA A 20 86.45 -17.65 -7.31
N LYS A 21 85.80 -18.79 -7.01
CA LYS A 21 86.37 -19.90 -6.19
C LYS A 21 86.63 -21.20 -6.95
N SER A 22 86.44 -21.24 -8.27
CA SER A 22 86.42 -22.49 -9.04
C SER A 22 87.51 -22.67 -10.11
N ASN A 23 88.53 -21.80 -10.21
CA ASN A 23 89.64 -21.99 -11.18
C ASN A 23 91.05 -22.02 -10.53
N ASP A 24 91.37 -23.23 -10.08
CA ASP A 24 92.63 -23.99 -10.19
C ASP A 24 93.97 -23.49 -9.56
N PRO A 25 94.54 -24.24 -8.60
CA PRO A 25 95.83 -24.00 -7.95
C PRO A 25 96.92 -25.01 -8.38
N SER A 26 98.04 -24.52 -8.94
CA SER A 26 99.34 -25.23 -8.87
C SER A 26 100.51 -24.40 -9.41
N LEU A 27 101.43 -23.95 -8.54
CA LEU A 27 102.89 -24.07 -8.73
C LEU A 27 103.66 -23.47 -7.54
N HIS A 28 103.89 -24.33 -6.56
CA HIS A 28 104.93 -24.25 -5.55
C HIS A 28 106.22 -24.83 -6.15
N ARG A 29 107.35 -24.09 -6.18
CA ARG A 29 108.72 -24.61 -5.85
C ARG A 29 109.87 -23.65 -6.18
N LEU A 30 110.60 -23.36 -5.10
CA LEU A 30 112.06 -23.38 -4.93
C LEU A 30 112.92 -22.11 -5.16
N VAL A 31 113.46 -21.72 -4.01
CA VAL A 31 114.50 -20.76 -3.60
C VAL A 31 115.92 -21.32 -3.84
N SER A 32 116.83 -20.44 -4.29
CA SER A 32 118.29 -20.24 -4.03
C SER A 32 119.34 -21.40 -3.92
N LYS A 33 120.57 -21.17 -4.45
CA LYS A 33 121.87 -20.91 -3.72
C LYS A 33 123.17 -21.62 -4.27
N GLU A 34 124.31 -20.86 -4.32
CA GLU A 34 125.76 -21.25 -4.17
C GLU A 34 126.50 -22.06 -5.29
N MET A 35 127.83 -22.02 -5.54
CA MET A 35 129.03 -21.18 -5.26
C MET A 35 130.26 -21.71 -6.08
N LEU A 36 131.36 -20.94 -6.12
CA LEU A 36 132.72 -21.18 -6.70
C LEU A 36 133.55 -22.28 -5.99
N ASP A 37 134.57 -22.89 -6.64
CA ASP A 37 136.00 -22.92 -6.18
C ASP A 37 137.03 -23.75 -7.01
N HIS A 38 138.31 -23.55 -6.65
CA HIS A 38 139.62 -23.57 -7.33
C HIS A 38 140.49 -24.86 -7.37
N GLN A 39 141.52 -24.82 -8.26
CA GLN A 39 142.96 -25.21 -8.15
C GLN A 39 143.43 -26.68 -8.08
N ILE A 40 144.59 -26.97 -8.71
CA ILE A 40 145.90 -27.26 -8.06
C ILE A 40 147.01 -27.57 -9.11
N ILE A 41 148.19 -26.99 -8.89
CA ILE A 41 149.49 -27.18 -9.58
C ILE A 41 150.27 -28.30 -8.86
N SER A 42 151.19 -28.99 -9.56
CA SER A 42 152.15 -29.92 -8.92
C SER A 42 153.60 -29.52 -9.20
N GLU A 43 154.29 -29.28 -8.10
CA GLU A 43 155.70 -28.96 -7.89
C GLU A 43 156.28 -30.18 -7.14
N ALA A 44 157.24 -30.90 -7.73
CA ALA A 44 157.94 -32.02 -7.09
C ALA A 44 159.32 -32.23 -7.72
N MET A 45 160.28 -32.56 -6.85
CA MET A 45 161.71 -32.82 -7.08
C MET A 45 162.58 -31.54 -7.07
N LEU A 46 163.18 -31.05 -5.98
CA LEU A 46 163.67 -31.58 -4.68
C LEU A 46 164.52 -32.87 -4.73
N ASP A 47 165.82 -32.72 -4.47
CA ASP A 47 166.64 -33.63 -3.65
C ASP A 47 167.42 -34.79 -4.30
N HIS A 48 167.54 -34.84 -5.63
CA HIS A 48 168.63 -35.61 -6.25
C HIS A 48 169.54 -34.76 -7.14
N GLN A 49 169.52 -33.47 -6.89
CA GLN A 49 170.35 -32.52 -7.58
C GLN A 49 171.21 -31.83 -6.46
N LEU A 50 170.84 -31.75 -5.16
CA LEU A 50 171.45 -31.13 -3.94
C LEU A 50 172.93 -30.69 -3.88
N MET A 51 173.89 -31.45 -4.42
CA MET A 51 175.32 -31.03 -4.49
C MET A 51 175.71 -30.48 -5.87
N THR A 52 175.00 -30.94 -6.90
CA THR A 52 174.75 -30.24 -8.17
C THR A 52 173.71 -29.13 -8.03
N GLU A 53 172.84 -29.08 -7.02
CA GLU A 53 171.92 -27.99 -6.64
C GLU A 53 172.62 -27.04 -5.67
N LEU A 54 173.85 -27.24 -5.17
CA LEU A 54 174.57 -26.19 -4.43
C LEU A 54 175.49 -25.39 -5.36
N LYS A 55 176.00 -26.03 -6.43
CA LYS A 55 176.61 -25.35 -7.59
C LYS A 55 175.57 -24.89 -8.61
N ALA A 56 174.53 -25.67 -8.88
CA ALA A 56 173.36 -25.17 -9.61
C ALA A 56 172.58 -24.19 -8.75
N ALA A 57 172.46 -24.26 -7.42
CA ALA A 57 171.92 -23.12 -6.64
C ALA A 57 172.86 -21.94 -6.61
N LYS A 58 174.21 -22.06 -6.63
CA LYS A 58 175.06 -20.87 -6.82
C LYS A 58 174.94 -20.27 -8.23
N LYS A 59 174.72 -21.10 -9.26
CA LYS A 59 174.43 -20.65 -10.64
C LYS A 59 172.98 -20.18 -10.81
N TYR A 60 172.03 -20.71 -10.03
CA TYR A 60 170.62 -20.35 -9.96
C TYR A 60 170.42 -19.15 -9.06
N ILE A 61 171.27 -18.90 -8.06
CA ILE A 61 171.34 -17.67 -7.26
C ILE A 61 171.98 -16.58 -8.09
N LYS A 62 173.05 -16.86 -8.86
CA LYS A 62 173.59 -15.87 -9.78
C LYS A 62 172.62 -15.58 -10.94
N ASN A 63 171.98 -16.60 -11.52
CA ASN A 63 170.91 -16.42 -12.50
C ASN A 63 169.64 -15.82 -11.87
N ALA A 64 169.34 -16.04 -10.59
CA ALA A 64 168.22 -15.42 -9.90
C ALA A 64 168.55 -13.99 -9.47
N GLU A 65 169.80 -13.64 -9.17
CA GLU A 65 170.25 -12.28 -8.95
C GLU A 65 170.26 -11.49 -10.27
N GLU A 66 170.70 -12.11 -11.38
CA GLU A 66 170.55 -11.52 -12.72
C GLU A 66 169.08 -11.42 -13.13
N ARG A 67 168.25 -12.44 -12.86
CA ARG A 67 166.80 -12.41 -13.15
C ARG A 67 166.02 -11.53 -12.19
N GLU A 68 166.46 -11.32 -10.96
CA GLU A 68 165.89 -10.33 -10.03
C GLU A 68 166.33 -8.92 -10.45
N LYS A 69 167.54 -8.76 -11.02
CA LYS A 69 167.96 -7.49 -11.60
C LYS A 69 167.20 -7.18 -12.89
N GLU A 70 166.94 -8.18 -13.74
CA GLU A 70 166.06 -8.07 -14.90
C GLU A 70 164.59 -7.85 -14.48
N LEU A 71 164.08 -8.56 -13.46
CA LEU A 71 162.72 -8.37 -12.94
C LEU A 71 162.57 -7.06 -12.17
N ARG A 72 163.62 -6.51 -11.55
CA ARG A 72 163.60 -5.15 -10.99
C ARG A 72 163.64 -4.12 -12.10
N ALA A 73 164.44 -4.32 -13.14
CA ALA A 73 164.43 -3.44 -14.31
C ALA A 73 163.08 -3.52 -15.07
N GLU A 74 162.44 -4.69 -15.13
CA GLU A 74 161.13 -4.87 -15.76
C GLU A 74 159.99 -4.44 -14.84
N ASN A 75 160.10 -4.55 -13.51
CA ASN A 75 159.17 -3.90 -12.60
C ASN A 75 159.30 -2.38 -12.64
N GLU A 76 160.52 -1.84 -12.74
CA GLU A 76 160.76 -0.41 -12.94
C GLU A 76 160.17 0.02 -14.29
N ARG A 77 160.38 -0.74 -15.37
CA ARG A 77 159.74 -0.47 -16.67
C ARG A 77 158.21 -0.60 -16.62
N LEU A 78 157.66 -1.60 -15.94
CA LEU A 78 156.21 -1.78 -15.78
C LEU A 78 155.59 -0.76 -14.83
N THR A 79 156.32 -0.28 -13.82
CA THR A 79 155.88 0.86 -13.00
C THR A 79 156.00 2.18 -13.77
N GLU A 80 156.95 2.31 -14.69
CA GLU A 80 157.01 3.40 -15.67
C GLU A 80 155.86 3.31 -16.68
N GLU A 81 155.51 2.13 -17.21
CA GLU A 81 154.36 1.97 -18.11
C GLU A 81 153.02 2.16 -17.39
N LEU A 82 152.91 1.74 -16.12
CA LEU A 82 151.71 1.93 -15.30
C LEU A 82 151.58 3.38 -14.80
N THR A 83 152.68 4.10 -14.60
CA THR A 83 152.65 5.56 -14.35
C THR A 83 152.43 6.35 -15.63
N ALA A 84 152.90 5.88 -16.80
CA ALA A 84 152.57 6.46 -18.11
C ALA A 84 151.09 6.24 -18.49
N ALA A 85 150.51 5.07 -18.20
CA ALA A 85 149.09 4.80 -18.41
C ALA A 85 148.19 5.55 -17.41
N LYS A 86 148.61 5.68 -16.13
CA LYS A 86 147.89 6.49 -15.13
C LYS A 86 148.02 8.00 -15.36
N THR A 87 149.03 8.46 -16.09
CA THR A 87 149.16 9.87 -16.51
C THR A 87 148.49 10.14 -17.86
N ALA A 88 148.07 9.11 -18.61
CA ALA A 88 147.31 9.23 -19.86
C ALA A 88 145.77 9.26 -19.68
N ASP A 89 145.24 8.94 -18.50
CA ASP A 89 143.79 9.00 -18.16
C ASP A 89 143.43 10.27 -17.34
N GLY A 90 144.40 11.19 -17.19
CA GLY A 90 144.25 12.46 -16.46
C GLY A 90 143.90 13.67 -17.35
N ASN A 91 143.71 13.44 -18.66
CA ASN A 91 143.32 14.45 -19.65
C ASN A 91 142.04 14.00 -20.38
N GLU A 92 141.00 13.64 -19.62
CA GLU A 92 139.64 13.60 -20.16
C GLU A 92 139.21 15.03 -20.50
N PRO A 93 138.73 15.30 -21.73
CA PRO A 93 138.32 16.64 -22.16
C PRO A 93 137.20 17.18 -21.27
N ASP A 94 137.18 18.51 -21.05
CA ASP A 94 136.17 19.21 -20.23
C ASP A 94 134.72 18.82 -20.59
N ASP A 95 134.47 18.46 -21.85
CA ASP A 95 133.18 17.98 -22.36
C ASP A 95 132.62 16.75 -21.61
N PHE A 96 133.48 15.83 -21.12
CA PHE A 96 133.01 14.60 -20.47
C PHE A 96 132.62 14.83 -19.00
N LYS A 97 133.30 15.75 -18.31
CA LYS A 97 132.88 16.23 -16.97
C LYS A 97 131.60 17.04 -17.06
N GLN A 98 131.45 17.85 -18.11
CA GLN A 98 130.21 18.57 -18.38
C GLN A 98 129.05 17.61 -18.66
N LEU A 99 129.26 16.55 -19.45
CA LEU A 99 128.22 15.56 -19.75
C LEU A 99 127.76 14.78 -18.51
N LYS A 100 128.66 14.38 -17.60
CA LYS A 100 128.29 13.74 -16.33
C LYS A 100 127.48 14.67 -15.42
N MET A 101 127.85 15.95 -15.38
CA MET A 101 127.09 16.94 -14.61
C MET A 101 125.74 17.21 -15.25
N GLU A 102 125.67 17.32 -16.58
CA GLU A 102 124.40 17.42 -17.33
C GLU A 102 123.51 16.21 -17.11
N LEU A 103 124.05 14.99 -17.11
CA LEU A 103 123.28 13.77 -16.87
C LEU A 103 122.72 13.75 -15.45
N ALA A 104 123.51 14.10 -14.44
CA ALA A 104 123.03 14.22 -13.06
C ALA A 104 121.99 15.36 -12.89
N ILE A 105 122.13 16.46 -13.64
CA ILE A 105 121.13 17.54 -13.68
C ILE A 105 119.85 17.05 -14.37
N LYS A 106 119.96 16.28 -15.45
CA LYS A 106 118.81 15.70 -16.18
C LYS A 106 118.10 14.63 -15.35
N ASP A 107 118.81 13.78 -14.62
CA ASP A 107 118.20 12.79 -13.72
C ASP A 107 117.44 13.48 -12.57
N LYS A 108 118.02 14.50 -11.95
CA LYS A 108 117.31 15.35 -10.98
C LYS A 108 116.11 16.06 -11.60
N HIS A 109 116.20 16.46 -12.86
CA HIS A 109 115.09 17.06 -13.59
C HIS A 109 113.98 16.04 -13.88
N VAL A 110 114.33 14.79 -14.21
CA VAL A 110 113.37 13.69 -14.40
C VAL A 110 112.69 13.33 -13.09
N GLU A 111 113.42 13.26 -11.97
CA GLU A 111 112.84 13.06 -10.64
C GLU A 111 111.92 14.20 -10.24
N PHE A 112 112.33 15.45 -10.50
CA PHE A 112 111.49 16.62 -10.27
C PHE A 112 110.20 16.57 -11.11
N LEU A 113 110.29 16.24 -12.41
CA LEU A 113 109.14 16.10 -13.29
C LEU A 113 108.24 14.91 -12.89
N ARG A 114 108.81 13.80 -12.42
CA ARG A 114 108.04 12.67 -11.85
C ARG A 114 107.31 13.08 -10.58
N GLY A 115 107.99 13.76 -9.65
CA GLY A 115 107.34 14.30 -8.45
C GLY A 115 106.22 15.30 -8.78
N LEU A 116 106.39 16.09 -9.85
CA LEU A 116 105.35 16.98 -10.35
C LEU A 116 104.17 16.22 -10.97
N LEU A 117 104.45 15.15 -11.73
CA LEU A 117 103.45 14.27 -12.32
C LEU A 117 102.65 13.55 -11.24
N ASP A 118 103.32 12.90 -10.28
CA ASP A 118 102.68 12.19 -9.17
C ASP A 118 101.82 13.14 -8.34
N ALA A 119 102.33 14.35 -8.02
CA ALA A 119 101.56 15.36 -7.30
C ALA A 119 100.37 15.88 -8.12
N SER A 120 100.49 15.94 -9.45
CA SER A 120 99.41 16.31 -10.37
C SER A 120 98.36 15.20 -10.46
N GLU A 121 98.76 13.94 -10.57
CA GLU A 121 97.89 12.77 -10.59
C GLU A 121 97.14 12.58 -9.27
N ASP A 122 97.82 12.75 -8.13
CA ASP A 122 97.20 12.73 -6.82
C ASP A 122 96.17 13.86 -6.68
N ARG A 123 96.50 15.04 -7.18
CA ARG A 123 95.59 16.20 -7.18
C ARG A 123 94.40 15.96 -8.10
N ALA A 124 94.61 15.40 -9.29
CA ALA A 124 93.56 15.03 -10.23
C ALA A 124 92.65 13.93 -9.67
N SER A 125 93.22 12.92 -9.02
CA SER A 125 92.48 11.83 -8.35
C SER A 125 91.64 12.36 -7.18
N LYS A 126 92.20 13.25 -6.35
CA LYS A 126 91.44 13.93 -5.28
C LYS A 126 90.32 14.81 -5.82
N PHE A 127 90.55 15.53 -6.92
CA PHE A 127 89.51 16.31 -7.59
C PHE A 127 88.43 15.40 -8.18
N ASN A 128 88.82 14.29 -8.82
CA ASN A 128 87.88 13.33 -9.39
C ASN A 128 87.00 12.69 -8.31
N ARG A 129 87.58 12.28 -7.17
CA ARG A 129 86.80 11.77 -6.03
C ARG A 129 85.83 12.81 -5.48
N LYS A 130 86.29 14.06 -5.28
CA LYS A 130 85.42 15.16 -4.83
C LYS A 130 84.31 15.46 -5.84
N LEU A 131 84.58 15.38 -7.13
CA LEU A 131 83.60 15.57 -8.19
C LEU A 131 82.56 14.44 -8.18
N VAL A 132 82.99 13.18 -8.07
CA VAL A 132 82.08 12.02 -7.97
C VAL A 132 81.21 12.11 -6.71
N ASP A 133 81.78 12.47 -5.56
CA ASP A 133 81.02 12.66 -4.32
C ASP A 133 80.03 13.83 -4.43
N ALA A 134 80.43 14.94 -5.07
CA ALA A 134 79.55 16.09 -5.31
C ALA A 134 78.40 15.71 -6.26
N LEU A 135 78.69 15.00 -7.36
CA LEU A 135 77.67 14.50 -8.29
C LEU A 135 76.73 13.48 -7.62
N SER A 136 77.24 12.61 -6.76
CA SER A 136 76.41 11.67 -5.99
C SER A 136 75.49 12.39 -5.01
N LYS A 137 75.97 13.45 -4.35
CA LYS A 137 75.15 14.29 -3.47
C LYS A 137 74.10 15.06 -4.27
N GLN A 138 74.49 15.66 -5.40
CA GLN A 138 73.57 16.34 -6.31
C GLN A 138 72.47 15.40 -6.81
N ALA A 139 72.81 14.19 -7.27
CA ALA A 139 71.82 13.22 -7.70
C ALA A 139 70.83 12.82 -6.59
N LYS A 140 71.29 12.73 -5.32
CA LYS A 140 70.41 12.47 -4.17
C LYS A 140 69.52 13.68 -3.85
N GLU A 141 70.02 14.90 -4.03
CA GLU A 141 69.23 16.12 -3.88
C GLU A 141 68.18 16.24 -4.99
N ASP A 142 68.54 15.93 -6.24
CA ASP A 142 67.63 15.91 -7.39
C ASP A 142 66.50 14.89 -7.19
N VAL A 143 66.82 13.69 -6.68
CA VAL A 143 65.80 12.68 -6.34
C VAL A 143 64.86 13.17 -5.24
N LYS A 144 65.39 13.86 -4.22
CA LYS A 144 64.56 14.45 -3.16
C LYS A 144 63.71 15.60 -3.69
N ALA A 145 64.26 16.46 -4.54
CA ALA A 145 63.53 17.55 -5.17
C ALA A 145 62.36 17.02 -6.02
N ALA A 146 62.60 15.99 -6.84
CA ALA A 146 61.56 15.32 -7.60
C ALA A 146 60.49 14.66 -6.70
N GLN A 147 60.88 14.10 -5.55
CA GLN A 147 59.93 13.56 -4.57
C GLN A 147 59.10 14.66 -3.91
N ILE A 148 59.71 15.81 -3.57
CA ILE A 148 59.01 16.98 -3.03
C ILE A 148 57.99 17.47 -4.04
N GLU A 149 58.38 17.68 -5.30
CA GLU A 149 57.50 18.14 -6.37
C GLU A 149 56.32 17.17 -6.59
N ALA A 150 56.58 15.86 -6.58
CA ALA A 150 55.53 14.84 -6.69
C ALA A 150 54.57 14.84 -5.49
N LEU A 151 55.06 15.09 -4.27
CA LEU A 151 54.22 15.20 -3.08
C LEU A 151 53.42 16.51 -3.08
N GLU A 152 54.01 17.62 -3.48
CA GLU A 152 53.32 18.90 -3.64
C GLU A 152 52.18 18.80 -4.65
N LEU A 153 52.42 18.13 -5.79
CA LEU A 153 51.38 17.86 -6.79
C LEU A 153 50.24 17.01 -6.20
N LYS A 154 50.57 15.94 -5.44
CA LYS A 154 49.56 15.11 -4.78
C LYS A 154 48.75 15.89 -3.74
N VAL A 155 49.39 16.75 -2.95
CA VAL A 155 48.71 17.61 -1.97
C VAL A 155 47.79 18.59 -2.68
N ALA A 156 48.22 19.21 -3.78
CA ALA A 156 47.38 20.08 -4.58
C ALA A 156 46.15 19.34 -5.15
N GLN A 157 46.33 18.14 -5.68
CA GLN A 157 45.24 17.29 -6.17
C GLN A 157 44.26 16.89 -5.07
N GLN A 158 44.77 16.50 -3.90
CA GLN A 158 43.91 16.15 -2.76
C GLN A 158 43.15 17.36 -2.21
N ARG A 159 43.77 18.54 -2.15
CA ARG A 159 43.08 19.79 -1.77
C ARG A 159 41.97 20.15 -2.75
N ALA A 160 42.23 20.05 -4.04
CA ALA A 160 41.21 20.25 -5.07
C ALA A 160 40.04 19.27 -4.87
N LYS A 161 40.34 17.98 -4.64
CA LYS A 161 39.30 16.97 -4.40
C LYS A 161 38.51 17.21 -3.12
N ILE A 162 39.15 17.66 -2.04
CA ILE A 162 38.46 18.02 -0.79
C ILE A 162 37.52 19.20 -1.04
N SER A 163 37.96 20.23 -1.76
CA SER A 163 37.11 21.38 -2.12
C SER A 163 35.88 20.91 -2.90
N GLU A 164 36.06 20.09 -3.94
CA GLU A 164 34.94 19.54 -4.71
C GLU A 164 33.95 18.76 -3.85
N LEU A 165 34.44 17.98 -2.88
CA LEU A 165 33.59 17.19 -1.99
C LEU A 165 32.85 18.06 -0.98
N VAL A 166 33.48 19.14 -0.49
CA VAL A 166 32.83 20.12 0.39
C VAL A 166 31.72 20.84 -0.37
N ASP A 167 32.01 21.38 -1.56
CA ASP A 167 31.03 22.07 -2.39
C ASP A 167 29.85 21.13 -2.74
N SER A 168 30.15 19.87 -3.09
CA SER A 168 29.10 18.87 -3.36
C SER A 168 28.29 18.52 -2.10
N SER A 169 28.89 18.51 -0.91
CA SER A 169 28.19 18.24 0.35
C SER A 169 27.29 19.40 0.77
N GLU A 170 27.73 20.65 0.53
CA GLU A 170 26.92 21.85 0.77
C GLU A 170 25.70 21.84 -0.15
N ILE A 171 25.88 21.62 -1.46
CA ILE A 171 24.77 21.51 -2.42
C ILE A 171 23.80 20.38 -2.02
N ALA A 172 24.31 19.21 -1.63
CA ALA A 172 23.45 18.10 -1.19
C ALA A 172 22.63 18.46 0.06
N THR A 173 23.21 19.21 0.99
CA THR A 173 22.53 19.66 2.22
C THR A 173 21.41 20.65 1.88
N GLU A 174 21.69 21.64 1.02
CA GLU A 174 20.69 22.60 0.54
C GLU A 174 19.51 21.90 -0.16
N VAL A 175 19.79 20.90 -0.99
CA VAL A 175 18.76 20.11 -1.67
C VAL A 175 17.90 19.33 -0.67
N ILE A 176 18.53 18.71 0.34
CA ILE A 176 17.81 17.99 1.40
C ILE A 176 16.90 18.94 2.20
N ASP A 177 17.41 20.11 2.58
CA ASP A 177 16.64 21.11 3.31
C ASP A 177 15.45 21.62 2.48
N MET A 178 15.66 21.90 1.20
CA MET A 178 14.58 22.26 0.27
C MET A 178 13.50 21.16 0.18
N TYR A 179 13.88 19.90 0.04
CA TYR A 179 12.92 18.79 0.00
C TYR A 179 12.16 18.64 1.32
N ARG A 180 12.85 18.85 2.46
CA ARG A 180 12.23 18.81 3.78
C ARG A 180 11.20 19.91 3.96
N ASP A 181 11.52 21.14 3.55
CA ASP A 181 10.61 22.28 3.63
C ASP A 181 9.39 22.07 2.73
N ASN A 182 9.60 21.62 1.49
CA ASN A 182 8.51 21.28 0.58
C ASN A 182 7.60 20.18 1.14
N HIS A 183 8.18 19.11 1.70
CA HIS A 183 7.43 18.03 2.32
C HIS A 183 6.63 18.49 3.54
N MET A 184 7.19 19.37 4.38
CA MET A 184 6.47 19.96 5.51
C MET A 184 5.28 20.82 5.07
N VAL A 185 5.42 21.57 3.97
CA VAL A 185 4.32 22.36 3.40
C VAL A 185 3.23 21.44 2.85
N GLU A 186 3.60 20.38 2.13
CA GLU A 186 2.66 19.41 1.60
C GLU A 186 1.91 18.66 2.72
N MET A 187 2.61 18.24 3.77
CA MET A 187 2.01 17.61 4.95
C MET A 187 0.98 18.53 5.61
N LYS A 188 1.32 19.80 5.84
CA LYS A 188 0.37 20.78 6.38
C LYS A 188 -0.85 20.97 5.48
N HIS A 189 -0.65 20.98 4.16
CA HIS A 189 -1.75 21.08 3.22
C HIS A 189 -2.67 19.86 3.30
N LYS A 190 -2.11 18.64 3.34
CA LYS A 190 -2.85 17.39 3.50
C LYS A 190 -3.59 17.30 4.83
N ASP A 191 -2.98 17.77 5.93
CA ASP A 191 -3.64 17.83 7.23
C ASP A 191 -4.86 18.77 7.21
N MET A 192 -4.76 19.92 6.54
CA MET A 192 -5.90 20.83 6.37
C MET A 192 -7.01 20.22 5.50
N GLU A 193 -6.66 19.58 4.38
CA GLU A 193 -7.63 18.86 3.53
C GLU A 193 -8.35 17.76 4.32
N MET A 194 -7.61 17.00 5.13
CA MET A 194 -8.15 15.93 5.98
C MET A 194 -9.14 16.48 7.02
N MET A 195 -8.78 17.55 7.73
CA MET A 195 -9.69 18.18 8.69
C MET A 195 -10.98 18.71 8.05
N GLU A 196 -10.89 19.27 6.84
CA GLU A 196 -12.08 19.76 6.13
C GLU A 196 -12.97 18.58 5.67
N LEU A 197 -12.37 17.49 5.17
CA LEU A 197 -13.11 16.28 4.81
C LEU A 197 -13.78 15.63 6.03
N GLU A 198 -13.11 15.58 7.18
CA GLU A 198 -13.69 15.08 8.43
C GLU A 198 -14.90 15.93 8.86
N LYS A 199 -14.79 17.26 8.75
CA LYS A 199 -15.87 18.19 9.05
C LYS A 199 -17.06 17.99 8.10
N GLN A 200 -16.81 17.84 6.80
CA GLN A 200 -17.86 17.58 5.80
C GLN A 200 -18.54 16.23 6.04
N THR A 201 -17.75 15.18 6.35
CA THR A 201 -18.27 13.85 6.66
C THR A 201 -19.16 13.88 7.89
N LYS A 202 -18.72 14.57 8.95
CA LYS A 202 -19.52 14.75 10.17
C LYS A 202 -20.83 15.48 9.87
N ALA A 203 -20.80 16.57 9.13
CA ALA A 203 -22.00 17.31 8.76
C ALA A 203 -22.97 16.45 7.91
N ALA A 204 -22.46 15.62 7.01
CA ALA A 204 -23.26 14.69 6.23
C ALA A 204 -23.89 13.59 7.08
N LEU A 205 -23.16 13.05 8.06
CA LEU A 205 -23.69 12.06 9.01
C LEU A 205 -24.77 12.67 9.91
N ASP A 206 -24.56 13.87 10.43
CA ASP A 206 -25.56 14.58 11.24
C ASP A 206 -26.83 14.87 10.43
N TYR A 207 -26.67 15.23 9.15
CA TYR A 207 -27.80 15.44 8.24
C TYR A 207 -28.54 14.12 7.92
N ALA A 208 -27.82 13.03 7.67
CA ALA A 208 -28.41 11.70 7.45
C ALA A 208 -29.21 11.22 8.67
N ALA A 209 -28.64 11.35 9.87
CA ALA A 209 -29.33 10.99 11.12
C ALA A 209 -30.61 11.82 11.33
N ARG A 210 -30.61 13.09 10.91
CA ARG A 210 -31.81 13.92 10.95
C ARG A 210 -32.86 13.44 9.96
N ILE A 211 -32.48 13.09 8.72
CA ILE A 211 -33.42 12.53 7.73
C ILE A 211 -34.02 11.22 8.24
N GLU A 212 -33.22 10.33 8.82
CA GLU A 212 -33.71 9.07 9.39
C GLU A 212 -34.74 9.33 10.50
N SER A 213 -34.43 10.25 11.42
CA SER A 213 -35.36 10.65 12.49
C SER A 213 -36.66 11.27 11.96
N GLU A 214 -36.58 12.13 10.93
CA GLU A 214 -37.76 12.70 10.27
C GLU A 214 -38.58 11.60 9.57
N SER A 215 -37.91 10.65 8.90
CA SER A 215 -38.55 9.52 8.21
C SER A 215 -39.30 8.61 9.19
N GLU A 216 -38.70 8.25 10.32
CA GLU A 216 -39.34 7.45 11.37
C GLU A 216 -40.59 8.17 11.92
N ALA A 217 -40.52 9.48 12.13
CA ALA A 217 -41.66 10.28 12.58
C ALA A 217 -42.79 10.31 11.53
N PHE A 218 -42.45 10.43 10.24
CA PHE A 218 -43.41 10.34 9.14
C PHE A 218 -44.07 8.95 9.07
N GLU A 219 -43.30 7.88 9.17
CA GLU A 219 -43.84 6.52 9.16
C GLU A 219 -44.79 6.27 10.35
N ALA A 220 -44.42 6.73 11.55
CA ALA A 220 -45.27 6.62 12.73
C ALA A 220 -46.60 7.37 12.56
N THR A 221 -46.57 8.60 12.06
CA THR A 221 -47.79 9.40 11.81
C THR A 221 -48.66 8.81 10.70
N TYR A 222 -48.06 8.26 9.65
CA TYR A 222 -48.80 7.60 8.57
C TYR A 222 -49.48 6.31 9.04
N ASN A 223 -48.79 5.50 9.84
CA ASN A 223 -49.36 4.27 10.42
C ASN A 223 -50.51 4.58 11.39
N ASP A 224 -50.39 5.62 12.23
CA ASP A 224 -51.48 6.08 13.10
C ASP A 224 -52.70 6.55 12.27
N LEU A 225 -52.49 7.29 11.18
CA LEU A 225 -53.57 7.70 10.28
C LEU A 225 -54.28 6.50 9.65
N ILE A 226 -53.52 5.50 9.16
CA ILE A 226 -54.11 4.27 8.61
C ILE A 226 -54.99 3.58 9.65
N GLN A 227 -54.48 3.38 10.87
CA GLN A 227 -55.23 2.71 11.93
C GLN A 227 -56.53 3.45 12.28
N ARG A 228 -56.49 4.79 12.32
CA ARG A 228 -57.70 5.60 12.54
C ARG A 228 -58.71 5.44 11.40
N ILE A 229 -58.26 5.48 10.15
CA ILE A 229 -59.15 5.28 8.99
C ILE A 229 -59.75 3.88 8.99
N GLU A 230 -58.96 2.84 9.28
CA GLU A 230 -59.45 1.46 9.37
C GLU A 230 -60.48 1.30 10.50
N HIS A 231 -60.25 1.93 11.65
CA HIS A 231 -61.18 1.95 12.76
C HIS A 231 -62.49 2.68 12.41
N GLU A 232 -62.40 3.89 11.88
CA GLU A 232 -63.56 4.68 11.45
C GLU A 232 -64.36 3.95 10.36
N HIS A 233 -63.68 3.32 9.40
CA HIS A 233 -64.33 2.51 8.38
C HIS A 233 -65.06 1.31 8.99
N GLY A 234 -64.46 0.64 9.97
CA GLY A 234 -65.11 -0.44 10.73
C GLY A 234 -66.38 0.03 11.45
N ASP A 235 -66.32 1.17 12.12
CA ASP A 235 -67.44 1.78 12.84
C ASP A 235 -68.57 2.19 11.90
N VAL A 236 -68.24 2.82 10.77
CA VAL A 236 -69.21 3.22 9.74
C VAL A 236 -69.87 1.99 9.12
N ALA A 237 -69.11 0.94 8.81
CA ALA A 237 -69.66 -0.31 8.26
C ALA A 237 -70.61 -0.98 9.28
N ALA A 238 -70.25 -1.01 10.56
CA ALA A 238 -71.11 -1.55 11.61
C ALA A 238 -72.40 -0.73 11.77
N ALA A 239 -72.30 0.60 11.77
CA ALA A 239 -73.45 1.50 11.84
C ALA A 239 -74.37 1.35 10.63
N LEU A 240 -73.80 1.24 9.42
CA LEU A 240 -74.55 1.05 8.18
C LEU A 240 -75.28 -0.30 8.18
N ASN A 241 -74.63 -1.38 8.59
CA ASN A 241 -75.26 -2.70 8.68
C ASN A 241 -76.41 -2.70 9.70
N LYS A 242 -76.22 -2.05 10.86
CA LYS A 242 -77.28 -1.89 11.87
C LYS A 242 -78.45 -1.05 11.36
N ALA A 243 -78.18 0.01 10.59
CA ALA A 243 -79.22 0.84 9.98
C ALA A 243 -79.99 0.06 8.90
N ALA A 244 -79.28 -0.68 8.04
CA ALA A 244 -79.88 -1.51 7.00
C ALA A 244 -80.79 -2.59 7.60
N GLU A 245 -80.37 -3.23 8.70
CA GLU A 245 -81.19 -4.22 9.39
C GLU A 245 -82.46 -3.58 9.98
N ARG A 246 -82.33 -2.42 10.63
CA ARG A 246 -83.50 -1.66 11.11
C ARG A 246 -84.47 -1.32 9.99
N PHE A 247 -83.97 -0.89 8.84
CA PHE A 247 -84.82 -0.61 7.68
C PHE A 247 -85.55 -1.86 7.18
N ARG A 248 -84.88 -3.01 7.09
CA ARG A 248 -85.54 -4.27 6.70
C ARG A 248 -86.63 -4.68 7.69
N ILE A 249 -86.39 -4.52 8.99
CA ILE A 249 -87.38 -4.84 10.03
C ILE A 249 -88.59 -3.91 9.87
N THR A 250 -88.36 -2.59 9.80
CA THR A 250 -89.45 -1.60 9.64
C THR A 250 -90.21 -1.78 8.32
N GLU A 251 -89.53 -2.10 7.23
CA GLU A 251 -90.19 -2.38 5.93
C GLU A 251 -91.09 -3.61 6.03
N LYS A 252 -90.62 -4.70 6.65
CA LYS A 252 -91.45 -5.89 6.90
C LYS A 252 -92.68 -5.57 7.75
N GLU A 253 -92.50 -4.81 8.84
CA GLU A 253 -93.61 -4.37 9.70
C GLU A 253 -94.64 -3.52 8.94
N GLN A 254 -94.17 -2.57 8.12
CA GLN A 254 -95.04 -1.75 7.29
C GLN A 254 -95.79 -2.58 6.24
N CYS A 255 -95.11 -3.50 5.55
CA CYS A 255 -95.74 -4.40 4.59
C CYS A 255 -96.81 -5.28 5.24
N ALA A 256 -96.55 -5.81 6.44
CA ALA A 256 -97.50 -6.59 7.20
C ALA A 256 -98.73 -5.76 7.58
N ALA A 257 -98.52 -4.58 8.18
CA ALA A 257 -99.60 -3.67 8.57
C ALA A 257 -100.45 -3.23 7.37
N VAL A 258 -99.83 -2.87 6.24
CA VAL A 258 -100.56 -2.48 5.01
C VAL A 258 -101.37 -3.66 4.47
N SER A 259 -100.83 -4.87 4.49
CA SER A 259 -101.54 -6.08 4.05
C SER A 259 -102.77 -6.36 4.92
N GLU A 260 -102.60 -6.31 6.24
CA GLU A 260 -103.67 -6.49 7.24
C GLU A 260 -104.75 -5.38 7.11
N ILE A 261 -104.36 -4.11 7.00
CA ILE A 261 -105.27 -2.96 6.80
C ILE A 261 -106.11 -3.13 5.54
N ASN A 262 -105.50 -3.56 4.44
CA ASN A 262 -106.21 -3.73 3.17
C ASN A 262 -107.34 -4.77 3.27
N ILE A 263 -107.13 -5.85 4.04
CA ILE A 263 -108.16 -6.87 4.29
C ILE A 263 -109.31 -6.26 5.10
N LEU A 264 -109.01 -5.58 6.21
CA LEU A 264 -110.04 -4.90 7.03
C LEU A 264 -110.81 -3.84 6.23
N LYS A 265 -110.13 -3.11 5.35
CA LYS A 265 -110.76 -2.13 4.45
C LYS A 265 -111.75 -2.80 3.49
N ARG A 266 -111.41 -3.96 2.92
CA ARG A 266 -112.34 -4.72 2.06
C ARG A 266 -113.55 -5.19 2.85
N PHE A 267 -113.34 -5.73 4.04
CA PHE A 267 -114.43 -6.11 4.95
C PHE A 267 -115.37 -4.93 5.25
N LEU A 268 -114.83 -3.76 5.63
CA LEU A 268 -115.64 -2.57 5.92
C LEU A 268 -116.42 -2.09 4.69
N THR A 269 -115.81 -2.16 3.51
CA THR A 269 -116.47 -1.79 2.24
C THR A 269 -117.66 -2.71 1.96
N GLN A 270 -117.48 -4.03 2.09
CA GLN A 270 -118.54 -5.02 1.89
C GLN A 270 -119.64 -4.86 2.95
N SER A 271 -119.25 -4.63 4.20
CA SER A 271 -120.18 -4.40 5.31
C SER A 271 -121.02 -3.16 5.08
N HIS A 272 -120.42 -2.05 4.64
CA HIS A 272 -121.13 -0.84 4.27
C HIS A 272 -122.13 -1.07 3.13
N SER A 273 -121.74 -1.81 2.08
CA SER A 273 -122.63 -2.17 0.99
C SER A 273 -123.83 -2.99 1.46
N ALA A 274 -123.62 -3.96 2.35
CA ALA A 274 -124.69 -4.75 2.94
C ALA A 274 -125.62 -3.91 3.85
N LEU A 275 -125.06 -3.00 4.66
CA LEU A 275 -125.84 -2.04 5.44
C LEU A 275 -126.69 -1.11 4.56
N ARG A 276 -126.17 -0.68 3.40
CA ARG A 276 -126.98 0.08 2.42
C ARG A 276 -128.17 -0.71 1.89
N PHE A 277 -128.04 -2.03 1.68
CA PHE A 277 -129.20 -2.86 1.31
C PHE A 277 -130.26 -2.89 2.41
N TYR A 278 -129.86 -3.07 3.67
CA TYR A 278 -130.81 -2.98 4.79
C TYR A 278 -131.49 -1.62 4.83
N GLN A 279 -130.72 -0.53 4.72
CA GLN A 279 -131.25 0.83 4.69
C GLN A 279 -132.28 1.02 3.55
N GLN A 280 -131.98 0.54 2.34
CA GLN A 280 -132.91 0.62 1.20
C GLN A 280 -134.19 -0.17 1.44
N ILE A 281 -134.09 -1.39 1.98
CA ILE A 281 -135.25 -2.22 2.32
C ILE A 281 -136.14 -1.46 3.31
N PHE A 282 -135.59 -0.95 4.40
CA PHE A 282 -136.35 -0.19 5.39
C PHE A 282 -136.94 1.09 4.80
N GLN A 283 -136.17 1.87 4.04
CA GLN A 283 -136.67 3.08 3.38
C GLN A 283 -137.87 2.79 2.47
N GLN A 284 -137.87 1.69 1.72
CA GLN A 284 -139.00 1.33 0.85
C GLN A 284 -140.20 0.81 1.62
N LEU A 285 -139.98 0.10 2.73
CA LEU A 285 -141.06 -0.37 3.60
C LEU A 285 -141.81 0.81 4.22
N PHE A 286 -141.09 1.87 4.61
CA PHE A 286 -141.67 3.05 5.25
C PHE A 286 -142.07 4.16 4.26
N ASN A 287 -141.54 4.18 3.03
CA ASN A 287 -141.90 5.17 2.04
C ASN A 287 -143.18 4.79 1.27
N ASN A 288 -144.25 5.55 1.51
CA ASN A 288 -145.57 5.33 0.91
C ASN A 288 -145.65 5.64 -0.60
N SER A 289 -144.64 6.32 -1.16
CA SER A 289 -144.62 6.66 -2.60
C SER A 289 -144.23 5.49 -3.50
N GLN A 290 -143.62 4.42 -2.96
CA GLN A 290 -143.20 3.25 -3.72
C GLN A 290 -144.04 2.02 -3.34
N ASN A 291 -144.75 1.45 -4.33
CA ASN A 291 -145.57 0.24 -4.14
C ASN A 291 -144.79 -1.07 -4.29
N LYS A 292 -143.52 -1.01 -4.73
CA LYS A 292 -142.69 -2.19 -4.92
C LYS A 292 -141.90 -2.46 -3.64
N VAL A 293 -142.13 -3.61 -3.02
CA VAL A 293 -141.29 -4.11 -1.93
C VAL A 293 -140.08 -4.79 -2.55
N VAL A 294 -138.86 -4.29 -2.29
CA VAL A 294 -137.64 -5.02 -2.61
C VAL A 294 -137.44 -6.13 -1.59
N TRP A 295 -137.46 -7.37 -2.08
CA TRP A 295 -137.06 -8.55 -1.33
C TRP A 295 -135.54 -8.58 -1.18
N LEU A 296 -135.06 -9.31 -0.17
CA LEU A 296 -133.62 -9.49 0.06
C LEU A 296 -132.95 -10.04 -1.21
N PRO A 297 -132.01 -9.30 -1.81
CA PRO A 297 -131.31 -9.78 -2.99
C PRO A 297 -130.28 -10.82 -2.59
N ASP A 298 -130.03 -11.81 -3.46
CA ASP A 298 -128.97 -12.81 -3.24
C ASP A 298 -127.59 -12.18 -3.09
N THR A 299 -127.39 -11.00 -3.70
CA THR A 299 -126.17 -10.20 -3.57
C THR A 299 -125.88 -9.78 -2.13
N LEU A 300 -126.89 -9.61 -1.26
CA LEU A 300 -126.67 -9.29 0.14
C LEU A 300 -126.03 -10.46 0.89
N ARG A 301 -126.52 -11.68 0.68
CA ARG A 301 -125.93 -12.88 1.28
C ARG A 301 -124.51 -13.10 0.76
N MET A 302 -124.27 -12.86 -0.53
CA MET A 302 -122.92 -12.89 -1.10
C MET A 302 -121.99 -11.88 -0.42
N LEU A 303 -122.44 -10.63 -0.19
CA LEU A 303 -121.64 -9.61 0.50
C LEU A 303 -121.34 -10.01 1.95
N GLN A 304 -122.29 -10.61 2.67
CA GLN A 304 -122.07 -11.07 4.04
C GLN A 304 -121.12 -12.26 4.12
N ASN A 305 -121.21 -13.21 3.18
CA ASN A 305 -120.27 -14.32 3.08
C ASN A 305 -118.87 -13.81 2.72
N SER A 306 -118.76 -12.88 1.77
CA SER A 306 -117.49 -12.26 1.41
C SER A 306 -116.88 -11.51 2.60
N ALA A 307 -117.69 -10.78 3.39
CA ALA A 307 -117.22 -10.11 4.59
C ALA A 307 -116.68 -11.10 5.63
N LYS A 308 -117.36 -12.24 5.80
CA LYS A 308 -116.88 -13.33 6.66
C LYS A 308 -115.54 -13.89 6.18
N GLU A 309 -115.39 -14.08 4.87
CA GLU A 309 -114.15 -14.57 4.26
C GLU A 309 -113.00 -13.58 4.47
N GLU A 310 -113.23 -12.27 4.37
CA GLU A 310 -112.21 -11.26 4.68
C GLU A 310 -111.79 -11.29 6.17
N CYS A 311 -112.72 -11.46 7.10
CA CYS A 311 -112.39 -11.65 8.53
C CYS A 311 -111.54 -12.93 8.77
N ALA A 312 -111.88 -14.03 8.10
CA ALA A 312 -111.09 -15.26 8.16
C ALA A 312 -109.69 -15.06 7.53
N ALA A 313 -109.62 -14.40 6.38
CA ALA A 313 -108.37 -14.09 5.69
C ALA A 313 -107.46 -13.21 6.56
N PHE A 314 -108.00 -12.22 7.28
CA PHE A 314 -107.24 -11.42 8.22
C PHE A 314 -106.57 -12.31 9.27
N LYS A 315 -107.32 -13.21 9.92
CA LYS A 315 -106.78 -14.09 10.97
C LYS A 315 -105.66 -14.98 10.46
N GLU A 316 -105.80 -15.51 9.25
CA GLU A 316 -104.78 -16.38 8.67
C GLU A 316 -103.52 -15.59 8.27
N VAL A 317 -103.68 -14.39 7.70
CA VAL A 317 -102.55 -13.50 7.38
C VAL A 317 -101.84 -13.01 8.65
N HIS A 318 -102.60 -12.62 9.67
CA HIS A 318 -102.06 -12.17 10.95
C HIS A 318 -101.25 -13.27 11.65
N LYS A 319 -101.78 -14.51 11.67
CA LYS A 319 -101.04 -15.68 12.19
C LYS A 319 -99.79 -16.01 11.35
N ALA A 320 -99.86 -15.85 10.03
CA ALA A 320 -98.72 -16.11 9.17
C ALA A 320 -97.57 -15.16 9.49
N PHE A 321 -97.85 -13.86 9.69
CA PHE A 321 -96.83 -12.90 10.11
C PHE A 321 -96.29 -13.19 11.52
N ASP A 322 -97.12 -13.63 12.46
CA ASP A 322 -96.65 -14.08 13.78
C ASP A 322 -95.72 -15.30 13.66
N ALA A 323 -96.03 -16.25 12.76
CA ALA A 323 -95.20 -17.43 12.52
C ALA A 323 -93.87 -17.10 11.83
N GLU A 324 -93.82 -16.03 11.03
CA GLU A 324 -92.59 -15.51 10.43
C GLU A 324 -91.68 -14.76 11.42
N GLY A 325 -92.09 -14.67 12.69
CA GLY A 325 -91.33 -14.02 13.74
C GLY A 325 -91.36 -12.50 13.66
N LEU A 326 -92.41 -11.93 13.07
CA LEU A 326 -92.63 -10.49 13.08
C LEU A 326 -93.08 -10.06 14.49
N ASP A 327 -92.34 -9.13 15.11
CA ASP A 327 -92.65 -8.68 16.46
C ASP A 327 -94.06 -8.05 16.54
N ARG A 328 -94.71 -8.26 17.67
CA ARG A 328 -95.98 -7.58 17.99
C ARG A 328 -95.68 -6.12 18.29
N CYS A 329 -96.10 -5.26 17.37
CA CYS A 329 -96.03 -3.83 17.55
C CYS A 329 -97.43 -3.26 17.83
N VAL A 330 -97.46 -2.06 18.41
CA VAL A 330 -98.70 -1.36 18.78
C VAL A 330 -99.69 -1.29 17.61
N VAL A 331 -99.21 -1.10 16.38
CA VAL A 331 -100.07 -1.05 15.19
C VAL A 331 -100.75 -2.38 14.94
N ARG A 332 -100.03 -3.50 15.04
CA ARG A 332 -100.60 -4.84 14.80
C ARG A 332 -101.59 -5.26 15.89
N ASP A 333 -101.33 -4.89 17.15
CA ASP A 333 -102.27 -5.11 18.25
C ASP A 333 -103.59 -4.34 18.02
N GLU A 334 -103.50 -3.08 17.57
CA GLU A 334 -104.69 -2.31 17.19
C GLU A 334 -105.43 -2.91 15.98
N LEU A 335 -104.71 -3.46 14.99
CA LEU A 335 -105.33 -4.17 13.87
C LEU A 335 -106.03 -5.47 14.32
N GLU A 336 -105.45 -6.21 15.26
CA GLU A 336 -106.08 -7.39 15.87
C GLU A 336 -107.39 -6.98 16.59
N ASN A 337 -107.37 -5.91 17.37
CA ASN A 337 -108.57 -5.37 18.03
C ASN A 337 -109.66 -4.93 17.04
N LEU A 338 -109.26 -4.30 15.92
CA LEU A 338 -110.18 -3.94 14.84
C LEU A 338 -110.78 -5.18 14.18
N ALA A 339 -110.00 -6.25 13.99
CA ALA A 339 -110.50 -7.50 13.45
C ALA A 339 -111.50 -8.20 14.38
N ILE A 340 -111.25 -8.17 15.70
CA ILE A 340 -112.20 -8.67 16.71
C ILE A 340 -113.51 -7.88 16.64
N THR A 341 -113.42 -6.56 16.51
CA THR A 341 -114.60 -5.69 16.35
C THR A 341 -115.33 -5.96 15.03
N ALA A 342 -114.59 -6.20 13.95
CA ALA A 342 -115.12 -6.57 12.64
C ALA A 342 -115.92 -7.89 12.69
N ASP A 343 -115.38 -8.92 13.35
CA ASP A 343 -116.10 -10.19 13.58
C ASP A 343 -117.42 -9.96 14.34
N GLY A 344 -117.40 -9.12 15.39
CA GLY A 344 -118.60 -8.76 16.14
C GLY A 344 -119.65 -8.04 15.27
N MET A 345 -119.19 -7.12 14.41
CA MET A 345 -120.08 -6.43 13.46
C MET A 345 -120.66 -7.41 12.44
N HIS A 346 -119.85 -8.34 11.91
CA HIS A 346 -120.32 -9.39 10.99
C HIS A 346 -121.41 -10.25 11.64
N ALA A 347 -121.19 -10.73 12.86
CA ALA A 347 -122.16 -11.53 13.60
C ALA A 347 -123.49 -10.77 13.80
N THR A 348 -123.41 -9.47 14.11
CA THR A 348 -124.60 -8.61 14.22
C THR A 348 -125.33 -8.47 12.89
N MET A 349 -124.60 -8.28 11.78
CA MET A 349 -125.18 -8.20 10.45
C MET A 349 -125.81 -9.53 10.00
N GLU A 350 -125.22 -10.67 10.35
CA GLU A 350 -125.79 -11.99 10.10
C GLU A 350 -127.12 -12.16 10.86
N GLN A 351 -127.17 -11.72 12.12
CA GLN A 351 -128.42 -11.71 12.89
C GLN A 351 -129.47 -10.78 12.25
N MET A 352 -129.07 -9.59 11.81
CA MET A 352 -129.96 -8.69 11.05
C MET A 352 -130.50 -9.35 9.78
N TYR A 353 -129.67 -10.13 9.07
CA TYR A 353 -130.10 -10.86 7.89
C TYR A 353 -131.23 -11.84 8.22
N VAL A 354 -131.04 -12.65 9.27
CA VAL A 354 -132.02 -13.63 9.73
C VAL A 354 -133.32 -12.94 10.13
N ASP A 355 -133.24 -11.87 10.94
CA ASP A 355 -134.40 -11.15 11.45
C ASP A 355 -135.18 -10.44 10.32
N VAL A 356 -134.48 -9.74 9.43
CA VAL A 356 -135.09 -9.08 8.27
C VAL A 356 -135.67 -10.10 7.30
N SER A 357 -134.99 -11.23 7.08
CA SER A 357 -135.51 -12.34 6.23
C SER A 357 -136.81 -12.88 6.78
N LYS A 358 -136.85 -13.18 8.08
CA LYS A 358 -138.05 -13.67 8.75
C LYS A 358 -139.18 -12.64 8.68
N PHE A 359 -138.89 -11.39 9.02
CA PHE A 359 -139.85 -10.30 8.98
C PHE A 359 -140.45 -10.10 7.57
N LEU A 360 -139.62 -10.07 6.54
CA LEU A 360 -140.08 -9.96 5.15
C LEU A 360 -140.92 -11.18 4.75
N MET A 361 -140.51 -12.40 5.11
CA MET A 361 -141.30 -13.60 4.84
C MET A 361 -142.67 -13.58 5.51
N ASP A 362 -142.76 -13.08 6.75
CA ASP A 362 -144.03 -12.94 7.46
C ASP A 362 -144.92 -11.85 6.83
N LEU A 363 -144.32 -10.73 6.39
CA LEU A 363 -145.02 -9.71 5.57
C LEU A 363 -145.55 -10.29 4.25
N ARG A 364 -144.79 -11.21 3.61
CA ARG A 364 -145.21 -11.88 2.38
C ARG A 364 -146.44 -12.76 2.59
N LYS A 365 -146.48 -13.45 3.73
CA LYS A 365 -147.59 -14.34 4.11
C LYS A 365 -148.85 -13.56 4.52
N SER A 366 -148.68 -12.33 5.00
CA SER A 366 -149.77 -11.48 5.51
C SER A 366 -149.80 -10.09 4.83
N PRO A 367 -150.33 -9.97 3.60
CA PRO A 367 -150.32 -8.72 2.83
C PRO A 367 -151.06 -7.56 3.52
N ASP A 368 -152.10 -7.87 4.31
CA ASP A 368 -152.85 -6.88 5.08
C ASP A 368 -151.99 -6.20 6.16
N LEU A 369 -150.97 -6.89 6.66
CA LEU A 369 -150.03 -6.34 7.64
C LEU A 369 -149.17 -5.23 7.02
N LEU A 370 -148.75 -5.41 5.77
CA LEU A 370 -148.02 -4.39 5.01
C LEU A 370 -148.89 -3.15 4.76
N LEU A 371 -150.14 -3.34 4.35
CA LEU A 371 -151.10 -2.25 4.14
C LEU A 371 -151.39 -1.51 5.46
N SER A 372 -151.54 -2.24 6.56
CA SER A 372 -151.75 -1.68 7.90
C SER A 372 -150.53 -0.89 8.38
N MET A 373 -149.31 -1.42 8.19
CA MET A 373 -148.07 -0.68 8.47
C MET A 373 -147.99 0.59 7.66
N LYS A 374 -148.14 0.53 6.33
CA LYS A 374 -148.09 1.72 5.48
C LYS A 374 -149.14 2.76 5.88
N ARG A 375 -150.38 2.36 6.19
CA ARG A 375 -151.42 3.28 6.71
C ARG A 375 -151.02 3.93 8.05
N LYS A 376 -150.47 3.15 8.99
CA LYS A 376 -150.02 3.69 10.30
C LYS A 376 -148.88 4.69 10.14
N PHE A 377 -147.87 4.37 9.33
CA PHE A 377 -146.74 5.27 9.10
C PHE A 377 -147.08 6.45 8.16
N ARG A 378 -148.18 6.37 7.39
CA ARG A 378 -148.76 7.51 6.65
C ARG A 378 -149.39 8.57 7.54
N MET A 379 -149.78 8.25 8.77
CA MET A 379 -150.40 9.22 9.68
C MET A 379 -149.38 10.06 10.47
N ILE A 380 -148.09 9.74 10.37
CA ILE A 380 -147.01 10.36 11.15
C ILE A 380 -146.07 11.22 10.28
N ALA A 381 -146.17 11.13 8.95
CA ALA A 381 -145.49 11.98 7.97
C ALA A 381 -146.51 12.86 7.28
#